data_AF-B4FFV0-F1
#
_entry.id   AF-B4FFV0-F1
#
_cell.length_a   1.000
_cell.length_b   1.000
_cell.length_c   1.000
_cell.angle_alpha   90.00
_cell.angle_beta   90.00
_cell.angle_gamma   90.00
#
_symmetry.space_group_name_H-M   'P 1'
#
loop_
_entity.id
_entity.type
_entity.pdbx_description
1 polymer ?
#
loop_
_entity_poly.entity_id
_entity_poly.type
_entity_poly.pdbx_seq_one_letter_code
_entity_poly.pdbx_strand_id
1 'polypeptide(L)'
;MQCTMHSIPAECIQEGGKAPTPTGAIQSLDEPVSSTLPSAKGKEVAVEFSSTSLSADLSGPACVNGTPLVLKNKAPRWHEQLQCWCLNFRGRVTVASVKNFQLVASVDPSLNIPAAEQEKVILQFGKIGKDIFTMDYRYPLSAFQAFAICLTSFDTKPACE
;
A
#
# COMPACT_ATOMS: atom_id res chain seq x y z
N MET A 1 -9.11 7.97 5.34
CA MET A 1 -8.05 7.62 4.38
C MET A 1 -8.70 7.34 3.03
N GLN A 2 -8.16 7.94 1.96
CA GLN A 2 -8.53 7.68 0.57
C GLN A 2 -7.22 7.59 -0.23
N CYS A 3 -7.10 6.58 -1.08
CA CYS A 3 -5.91 6.32 -1.87
C CYS A 3 -6.32 6.16 -3.35
N THR A 4 -5.56 6.78 -4.25
CA THR A 4 -5.79 6.70 -5.69
C THR A 4 -4.63 5.98 -6.34
N MET A 5 -4.91 4.83 -6.95
CA MET A 5 -3.92 4.00 -7.63
C MET A 5 -3.94 4.31 -9.13
N HIS A 6 -3.15 5.28 -9.57
CA HIS A 6 -3.13 5.72 -10.98
C HIS A 6 -2.66 4.64 -11.96
N SER A 7 -1.87 3.67 -11.50
CA SER A 7 -1.37 2.55 -12.32
C SER A 7 -2.28 1.32 -12.28
N ILE A 8 -3.42 1.36 -11.57
CA ILE A 8 -4.36 0.24 -11.49
C ILE A 8 -5.75 0.75 -11.90
N PRO A 9 -6.29 0.30 -13.04
CA PRO A 9 -7.67 0.61 -13.41
C PRO A 9 -8.70 0.07 -12.42
N ALA A 10 -9.83 0.76 -12.27
CA ALA A 10 -10.93 0.34 -11.41
C ALA A 10 -11.53 -1.01 -11.83
N GLU A 11 -11.51 -1.33 -13.13
CA GLU A 11 -12.02 -2.58 -13.70
C GLU A 11 -11.23 -3.80 -13.24
N CYS A 12 -9.99 -3.62 -12.75
CA CYS A 12 -9.17 -4.72 -12.25
C CYS A 12 -9.80 -5.45 -11.07
N ILE A 13 -10.75 -4.87 -10.34
CA ILE A 13 -11.38 -5.56 -9.19
C ILE A 13 -12.44 -6.58 -9.61
N GLN A 14 -12.89 -6.58 -10.86
CA GLN A 14 -13.88 -7.53 -11.36
C GLN A 14 -13.26 -8.93 -11.56
N GLU A 15 -14.10 -9.96 -11.63
CA GLU A 15 -13.64 -11.32 -11.97
C GLU A 15 -12.95 -11.33 -13.34
N GLY A 16 -11.69 -11.80 -13.37
CA GLY A 16 -10.88 -11.82 -14.59
C GLY A 16 -10.14 -10.52 -14.92
N GLY A 17 -10.32 -9.44 -14.15
CA GLY A 17 -9.53 -8.23 -14.30
C GLY A 17 -8.03 -8.50 -14.11
N LYS A 18 -7.16 -7.82 -14.86
CA LYS A 18 -5.69 -7.91 -14.72
C LYS A 18 -5.07 -6.56 -14.40
N ALA A 19 -4.40 -6.47 -13.26
CA ALA A 19 -3.62 -5.31 -12.85
C ALA A 19 -2.31 -5.28 -13.63
N PRO A 20 -1.80 -4.09 -13.99
CA PRO A 20 -0.46 -3.97 -14.55
C PRO A 20 0.59 -4.37 -13.51
N THR A 21 1.08 -5.59 -13.61
CA THR A 21 2.22 -6.04 -12.80
C THR A 21 3.50 -5.67 -13.55
N PRO A 22 4.46 -4.98 -12.92
CA PRO A 22 5.79 -4.83 -13.49
C PRO A 22 6.44 -6.21 -13.61
N THR A 23 6.57 -6.73 -14.82
CA THR A 23 7.29 -8.00 -15.09
C THR A 23 8.81 -7.77 -15.24
N GLY A 24 9.32 -6.60 -14.87
CA GLY A 24 10.76 -6.32 -14.88
C GLY A 24 11.43 -7.07 -13.73
N ALA A 25 12.24 -8.07 -14.07
CA ALA A 25 13.15 -8.69 -13.12
C ALA A 25 13.97 -7.59 -12.44
N ILE A 26 14.02 -7.61 -11.11
CA ILE A 26 15.07 -6.90 -10.37
C ILE A 26 16.36 -7.55 -10.87
N GLN A 27 17.10 -6.88 -11.76
CA GLN A 27 18.42 -7.34 -12.13
C GLN A 27 19.22 -7.38 -10.84
N SER A 28 19.61 -8.59 -10.46
CA SER A 28 20.47 -8.85 -9.32
C SER A 28 21.66 -7.90 -9.40
N LEU A 29 21.84 -7.05 -8.39
CA LEU A 29 23.11 -6.40 -8.11
C LEU A 29 24.04 -7.46 -7.50
N ASP A 30 24.43 -8.43 -8.30
CA ASP A 30 25.59 -9.29 -8.04
C ASP A 30 26.73 -8.78 -8.92
N GLU A 31 27.52 -7.86 -8.37
CA GLU A 31 28.92 -7.69 -8.77
C GLU A 31 29.78 -7.92 -7.51
N PRO A 32 30.77 -8.83 -7.55
CA PRO A 32 31.45 -9.31 -6.36
C PRO A 32 32.57 -8.35 -5.93
N VAL A 33 32.34 -7.58 -4.87
CA VAL A 33 33.45 -6.89 -4.18
C VAL A 33 34.05 -7.86 -3.17
N SER A 34 35.13 -8.53 -3.58
CA SER A 34 35.97 -9.31 -2.69
C SER A 34 36.60 -8.43 -1.61
N SER A 35 36.42 -8.87 -0.37
CA SER A 35 36.95 -8.26 0.84
C SER A 35 38.45 -8.49 0.99
N THR A 36 39.24 -7.41 1.06
CA THR A 36 40.54 -7.42 1.73
C THR A 36 40.71 -6.13 2.53
N LEU A 37 40.71 -6.28 3.85
CA LEU A 37 41.10 -5.23 4.81
C LEU A 37 42.58 -4.88 4.61
N PRO A 38 42.97 -3.61 4.77
CA PRO A 38 43.77 -3.29 5.97
C PRO A 38 43.41 -1.95 6.64
N SER A 39 43.77 -1.90 7.92
CA SER A 39 43.70 -0.78 8.86
C SER A 39 44.43 0.48 8.38
N ALA A 40 43.82 1.66 8.53
CA ALA A 40 44.40 2.85 9.19
C ALA A 40 43.58 4.15 8.95
N LYS A 41 43.12 4.74 10.07
CA LYS A 41 43.16 6.18 10.41
C LYS A 41 42.68 7.24 9.39
N GLY A 42 41.55 7.88 9.72
CA GLY A 42 41.42 9.35 9.64
C GLY A 42 40.33 9.94 8.75
N LYS A 43 39.51 10.80 9.39
CA LYS A 43 38.82 12.02 8.88
C LYS A 43 37.51 11.88 8.09
N GLU A 44 36.50 12.61 8.56
CA GLU A 44 35.17 12.85 7.96
C GLU A 44 35.25 13.32 6.51
N VAL A 45 34.30 12.89 5.66
CA VAL A 45 33.71 13.72 4.57
C VAL A 45 32.28 13.22 4.26
N ALA A 46 31.35 14.17 4.13
CA ALA A 46 29.96 14.01 3.74
C ALA A 46 29.79 13.36 2.35
N VAL A 47 28.75 12.54 2.19
CA VAL A 47 28.32 12.06 0.87
C VAL A 47 26.97 12.69 0.55
N GLU A 48 27.02 13.72 -0.31
CA GLU A 48 25.89 14.25 -1.06
C GLU A 48 25.28 13.14 -1.92
N PHE A 49 24.00 12.86 -1.71
CA PHE A 49 23.21 12.02 -2.60
C PHE A 49 22.84 12.84 -3.84
N SER A 50 23.73 12.86 -4.82
CA SER A 50 23.45 13.47 -6.13
C SER A 50 22.68 12.49 -6.99
N SER A 51 21.42 12.85 -7.25
CA SER A 51 20.51 12.21 -8.20
C SER A 51 21.07 12.30 -9.62
N THR A 52 21.67 11.23 -10.13
CA THR A 52 21.91 11.10 -11.57
C THR A 52 20.71 10.44 -12.23
N SER A 53 19.98 11.27 -12.97
CA SER A 53 18.94 10.90 -13.93
C SER A 53 19.43 9.82 -14.91
N LEU A 54 18.77 8.68 -14.92
CA LEU A 54 18.88 7.68 -15.98
C LEU A 54 17.69 7.83 -16.92
N SER A 55 17.91 8.60 -17.98
CA SER A 55 17.14 8.55 -19.21
C SER A 55 17.49 7.27 -19.96
N ALA A 56 16.57 6.31 -19.94
CA ALA A 56 16.56 5.20 -20.88
C ALA A 56 15.16 5.12 -21.51
N ASP A 57 15.10 5.48 -22.79
CA ASP A 57 13.93 5.33 -23.64
C ASP A 57 13.54 3.86 -23.76
N LEU A 58 12.52 3.47 -23.00
CA LEU A 58 11.66 2.35 -23.27
C LEU A 58 10.24 2.90 -23.13
N SER A 59 9.46 2.81 -24.23
CA SER A 59 8.00 2.95 -24.31
C SER A 59 7.33 3.30 -22.97
N GLY A 60 6.84 4.54 -22.87
CA GLY A 60 6.38 5.19 -21.64
C GLY A 60 5.45 4.36 -20.76
N PRO A 61 5.16 4.83 -19.53
CA PRO A 61 4.25 4.09 -18.64
C PRO A 61 2.99 3.84 -19.45
N ALA A 62 2.59 2.58 -19.56
CA ALA A 62 1.28 2.25 -20.12
C ALA A 62 0.28 2.98 -19.23
N CYS A 63 -0.06 4.20 -19.63
CA CYS A 63 -1.17 4.96 -19.14
C CYS A 63 -2.34 4.11 -19.56
N VAL A 64 -2.80 3.29 -18.63
CA VAL A 64 -3.98 2.51 -18.86
C VAL A 64 -5.10 3.54 -19.02
N ASN A 65 -5.69 3.61 -20.22
CA ASN A 65 -6.74 4.57 -20.58
C ASN A 65 -8.07 4.27 -19.83
N GLY A 66 -8.01 4.12 -18.50
CA GLY A 66 -9.12 3.70 -17.65
C GLY A 66 -9.23 4.56 -16.39
N THR A 67 -10.39 4.48 -15.74
CA THR A 67 -10.63 5.19 -14.48
C THR A 67 -9.70 4.62 -13.41
N PRO A 68 -8.92 5.44 -12.69
CA PRO A 68 -8.00 4.92 -11.68
C PRO A 68 -8.77 4.25 -10.53
N LEU A 69 -8.20 3.20 -9.95
CA LEU A 69 -8.75 2.55 -8.77
C LEU A 69 -8.65 3.49 -7.57
N VAL A 70 -9.80 3.90 -7.05
CA VAL A 70 -9.90 4.66 -5.80
C VAL A 70 -10.24 3.70 -4.68
N LEU A 71 -9.44 3.71 -3.62
CA LEU A 71 -9.69 2.97 -2.39
C LEU A 71 -10.09 3.94 -1.28
N LYS A 72 -11.12 3.60 -0.52
CA LYS A 72 -11.58 4.40 0.62
C LYS A 72 -11.70 3.55 1.88
N ASN A 73 -11.63 4.20 3.03
CA ASN A 73 -11.92 3.52 4.29
C ASN A 73 -13.35 2.96 4.28
N LYS A 74 -13.50 1.70 4.71
CA LYS A 74 -14.79 1.06 4.90
C LYS A 74 -15.56 1.78 6.00
N ALA A 75 -16.84 2.02 5.78
CA ALA A 75 -17.70 2.59 6.82
C ALA A 75 -17.77 1.61 8.02
N PRO A 76 -17.62 2.08 9.26
CA PRO A 76 -17.76 1.23 10.43
C PRO A 76 -19.22 0.76 10.54
N ARG A 77 -19.40 -0.41 11.15
CA ARG A 77 -20.73 -0.96 11.46
C ARG A 77 -21.03 -0.71 12.92
N TRP A 78 -22.28 -0.40 13.24
CA TRP A 78 -22.74 -0.35 14.62
C TRP A 78 -22.69 -1.75 15.24
N HIS A 79 -22.10 -1.85 16.44
CA HIS A 79 -22.03 -3.07 17.21
C HIS A 79 -22.89 -2.97 18.46
N GLU A 80 -24.11 -3.51 18.40
CA GLU A 80 -25.13 -3.37 19.45
C GLU A 80 -24.63 -3.71 20.85
N GLN A 81 -23.94 -4.84 21.04
CA GLN A 81 -23.50 -5.26 22.38
C GLN A 81 -22.39 -4.38 22.98
N LEU A 82 -21.59 -3.73 22.12
CA LEU A 82 -20.47 -2.89 22.55
C LEU A 82 -20.82 -1.40 22.49
N GLN A 83 -22.02 -1.07 21.98
CA GLN A 83 -22.52 0.29 21.79
C GLN A 83 -21.49 1.21 21.12
N CYS A 84 -20.81 0.72 20.07
CA CYS A 84 -19.78 1.46 19.37
C CYS A 84 -19.77 1.17 17.86
N TRP A 85 -19.23 2.12 17.10
CA TRP A 85 -18.95 1.96 15.67
C TRP A 85 -17.61 1.24 15.49
N CYS A 86 -17.62 0.04 14.92
CA CYS A 86 -16.40 -0.74 14.73
C CYS A 86 -16.34 -1.43 13.36
N LEU A 87 -15.13 -1.76 12.94
CA LEU A 87 -14.88 -2.61 11.78
C LEU A 87 -14.70 -4.06 12.23
N ASN A 88 -15.16 -5.00 11.40
CA ASN A 88 -14.98 -6.43 11.68
C ASN A 88 -13.65 -6.92 11.10
N PHE A 89 -12.63 -7.00 11.96
CA PHE A 89 -11.29 -7.49 11.61
C PHE A 89 -11.13 -9.02 11.71
N ARG A 90 -12.19 -9.76 12.04
CA ARG A 90 -12.18 -11.24 12.15
C ARG A 90 -11.04 -11.78 13.04
N GLY A 91 -10.75 -11.10 14.15
CA GLY A 91 -9.68 -11.46 15.09
C GLY A 91 -8.26 -11.11 14.64
N ARG A 92 -8.05 -10.51 13.45
CA ARG A 92 -6.73 -10.08 12.95
C ARG A 92 -6.19 -8.83 13.65
N VAL A 93 -7.07 -8.06 14.29
CA VAL A 93 -6.76 -6.83 15.00
C VAL A 93 -7.35 -6.93 16.39
N THR A 94 -6.51 -6.75 17.40
CA THR A 94 -6.85 -7.02 18.81
C THR A 94 -6.64 -5.80 19.71
N VAL A 95 -5.91 -4.78 19.23
CA VAL A 95 -5.61 -3.57 20.01
C VAL A 95 -6.25 -2.37 19.32
N ALA A 96 -6.98 -1.55 20.09
CA ALA A 96 -7.57 -0.32 19.60
C ALA A 96 -6.48 0.67 19.15
N SER A 97 -6.67 1.29 17.98
CA SER A 97 -5.74 2.24 17.39
C SER A 97 -6.42 3.02 16.27
N VAL A 98 -6.07 4.29 16.09
CA VAL A 98 -6.48 5.11 14.93
C VAL A 98 -5.91 4.58 13.62
N LYS A 99 -4.91 3.68 13.68
CA LYS A 99 -4.32 3.01 12.52
C LYS A 99 -5.09 1.75 12.11
N ASN A 100 -6.16 1.38 12.79
CA ASN A 100 -6.98 0.23 12.40
C ASN A 100 -7.94 0.64 11.29
N PHE A 101 -7.72 0.13 10.08
CA PHE A 101 -8.57 0.47 8.93
C PHE A 101 -8.75 -0.71 7.97
N GLN A 102 -9.82 -0.64 7.20
CA GLN A 102 -10.09 -1.52 6.07
C GLN A 102 -10.33 -0.64 4.84
N LEU A 103 -9.63 -0.89 3.73
CA LEU A 103 -9.88 -0.22 2.48
C LEU A 103 -10.71 -1.10 1.55
N VAL A 104 -11.70 -0.47 0.92
CA VAL A 104 -12.59 -1.04 -0.10
C VAL A 104 -12.55 -0.18 -1.35
N ALA A 105 -12.89 -0.76 -2.50
CA ALA A 105 -12.96 -0.01 -3.74
C ALA A 105 -14.10 1.02 -3.69
N SER A 106 -13.80 2.25 -4.09
CA SER A 106 -14.79 3.28 -4.38
C SER A 106 -14.94 3.36 -5.88
N VAL A 107 -16.01 2.76 -6.39
CA VAL A 107 -16.28 2.65 -7.82
C VAL A 107 -17.44 3.57 -8.17
N ASP A 108 -17.35 4.20 -9.34
CA ASP A 108 -18.49 4.90 -9.94
C ASP A 108 -19.61 3.88 -10.29
N PRO A 109 -20.88 4.16 -9.94
CA PRO A 109 -22.01 3.31 -10.32
C PRO A 109 -22.09 2.97 -11.82
N SER A 110 -21.55 3.80 -12.70
CA SER A 110 -21.51 3.58 -14.15
C SER A 110 -20.68 2.38 -14.59
N LEU A 111 -19.72 1.91 -13.78
CA LEU A 111 -18.83 0.79 -14.13
C LEU A 111 -19.47 -0.60 -13.93
N ASN A 112 -20.75 -0.66 -13.53
CA ASN A 112 -21.52 -1.89 -13.35
C ASN A 112 -20.82 -2.97 -12.48
N ILE A 113 -20.01 -2.57 -11.52
CA ILE A 113 -19.30 -3.49 -10.64
C ILE A 113 -20.26 -4.01 -9.56
N PRO A 114 -20.37 -5.33 -9.34
CA PRO A 114 -21.25 -5.90 -8.33
C PRO A 114 -20.99 -5.33 -6.93
N ALA A 115 -22.05 -5.12 -6.14
CA ALA A 115 -21.94 -4.62 -4.76
C ALA A 115 -21.01 -5.49 -3.88
N ALA A 116 -21.01 -6.81 -4.11
CA ALA A 116 -20.13 -7.74 -3.42
C ALA A 116 -18.63 -7.43 -3.61
N GLU A 117 -18.24 -6.97 -4.81
CA GLU A 117 -16.86 -6.55 -5.09
C GLU A 117 -16.55 -5.17 -4.49
N GLN A 118 -17.55 -4.27 -4.41
CA GLN A 118 -17.40 -2.97 -3.77
C GLN A 118 -17.22 -3.07 -2.25
N GLU A 119 -17.82 -4.06 -1.59
CA GLU A 119 -17.70 -4.26 -0.14
C GLU A 119 -16.49 -5.11 0.29
N LYS A 120 -15.81 -5.71 -0.70
CA LYS A 120 -14.65 -6.57 -0.51
C LYS A 120 -13.48 -5.76 0.02
N VAL A 121 -12.95 -6.21 1.17
CA VAL A 121 -11.78 -5.59 1.78
C VAL A 121 -10.54 -5.93 0.95
N ILE A 122 -9.93 -4.91 0.36
CA ILE A 122 -8.73 -5.01 -0.47
C ILE A 122 -7.47 -4.87 0.38
N LEU A 123 -7.49 -4.01 1.40
CA LEU A 123 -6.40 -3.86 2.36
C LEU A 123 -6.97 -3.77 3.78
N GLN A 124 -6.45 -4.56 4.69
CA GLN A 124 -6.75 -4.50 6.11
C GLN A 124 -5.45 -4.29 6.88
N PHE A 125 -5.44 -3.28 7.73
CA PHE A 125 -4.31 -2.98 8.59
C PHE A 125 -4.79 -2.73 10.02
N GLY A 126 -4.05 -3.20 11.01
CA GLY A 126 -4.35 -2.85 12.39
C GLY A 126 -3.38 -3.39 13.42
N LYS A 127 -3.50 -2.85 14.64
CA LYS A 127 -2.58 -3.08 15.75
C LYS A 127 -2.91 -4.39 16.49
N ILE A 128 -1.86 -5.14 16.80
CA ILE A 128 -1.95 -6.37 17.63
C ILE A 128 -1.01 -6.37 18.84
N GLY A 129 -0.06 -5.43 18.91
CA GLY A 129 0.87 -5.25 20.04
C GLY A 129 1.46 -3.85 20.04
N LYS A 130 2.38 -3.53 20.96
CA LYS A 130 2.96 -2.18 21.13
C LYS A 130 3.41 -1.56 19.80
N ASP A 131 4.22 -2.31 19.05
CA ASP A 131 4.81 -1.93 17.77
C ASP A 131 4.59 -3.04 16.71
N ILE A 132 3.53 -3.83 16.89
CA ILE A 132 3.22 -4.99 16.04
C ILE A 132 1.86 -4.76 15.40
N PHE A 133 1.83 -4.89 14.07
CA PHE A 133 0.64 -4.69 13.25
C PHE A 133 0.46 -5.86 12.29
N THR A 134 -0.78 -6.14 11.92
CA THR A 134 -1.14 -7.09 10.86
C THR A 134 -1.47 -6.33 9.59
N MET A 135 -1.07 -6.87 8.44
CA MET A 135 -1.39 -6.35 7.12
C MET A 135 -1.87 -7.49 6.23
N ASP A 136 -3.16 -7.47 5.89
CA ASP A 136 -3.75 -8.40 4.93
C ASP A 136 -4.11 -7.61 3.67
N TYR A 137 -3.55 -7.99 2.54
CA TYR A 137 -3.83 -7.36 1.25
C TYR A 137 -4.35 -8.38 0.25
N ARG A 138 -5.14 -7.90 -0.70
CA ARG A 138 -5.66 -8.70 -1.81
C ARG A 138 -5.34 -8.00 -3.12
N TYR A 139 -5.39 -8.80 -4.18
CA TYR A 139 -5.47 -8.29 -5.54
C TYR A 139 -6.56 -7.20 -5.62
N PRO A 140 -6.29 -6.06 -6.30
CA PRO A 140 -5.19 -5.81 -7.24
C PRO A 140 -3.91 -5.20 -6.65
N LEU A 141 -3.81 -5.05 -5.32
CA LEU A 141 -2.60 -4.47 -4.72
C LEU A 141 -1.43 -5.46 -4.69
N SER A 142 -0.22 -4.95 -4.94
CA SER A 142 1.01 -5.63 -4.58
C SER A 142 1.36 -5.43 -3.10
N ALA A 143 2.22 -6.28 -2.55
CA ALA A 143 2.72 -6.12 -1.19
C ALA A 143 3.38 -4.75 -0.97
N PHE A 144 4.14 -4.26 -1.97
CA PHE A 144 4.81 -2.97 -1.91
C PHE A 144 3.80 -1.81 -1.83
N GLN A 145 2.78 -1.82 -2.70
CA GLN A 145 1.74 -0.79 -2.70
C GLN A 145 0.96 -0.80 -1.37
N ALA A 146 0.55 -1.98 -0.91
CA ALA A 146 -0.15 -2.15 0.35
C ALA A 146 0.69 -1.64 1.54
N PHE A 147 1.97 -2.01 1.59
CA PHE A 147 2.88 -1.58 2.64
C PHE A 147 3.09 -0.06 2.63
N ALA A 148 3.32 0.54 1.45
CA ALA A 148 3.45 2.00 1.31
C ALA A 148 2.22 2.74 1.82
N ILE A 149 1.00 2.27 1.49
CA ILE A 149 -0.25 2.82 2.01
C ILE A 149 -0.28 2.74 3.54
N CYS A 150 0.07 1.59 4.12
CA CYS A 150 0.08 1.40 5.58
C CYS A 150 1.05 2.37 6.28
N LEU A 151 2.23 2.62 5.71
CA LEU A 151 3.19 3.59 6.26
C LEU A 151 2.61 5.00 6.36
N THR A 152 1.75 5.43 5.42
CA THR A 152 1.10 6.75 5.50
C THR A 152 0.19 6.90 6.72
N SER A 153 -0.29 5.79 7.30
CA SER A 153 -1.08 5.83 8.54
C SER A 153 -0.25 6.18 9.78
N PHE A 154 1.08 6.09 9.68
CA PHE A 154 2.00 6.45 10.75
C PHE A 154 2.31 7.95 10.80
N ASP A 155 1.99 8.68 9.72
CA ASP A 155 2.19 10.11 9.68
C ASP A 155 1.30 10.81 10.71
N THR A 156 1.95 11.36 11.73
CA THR A 156 1.32 12.16 12.78
C THR A 156 1.30 13.60 12.30
N LYS A 157 0.12 14.15 12.01
CA LYS A 157 -0.03 15.60 12.08
C LYS A 157 0.38 16.02 13.51
N PRO A 158 1.35 16.92 13.70
CA PRO A 158 1.88 17.26 15.03
C PRO A 158 0.90 18.06 15.92
N ALA A 159 -0.41 17.97 15.70
CA ALA A 159 -1.42 18.71 16.44
C ALA A 159 -2.62 17.81 16.74
N CYS A 160 -2.51 17.05 17.84
CA CYS A 160 -3.59 16.66 18.77
C CYS A 160 -3.03 15.60 19.72
N GLU A 161 -2.40 16.06 20.80
CA GLU A 161 -2.43 15.37 22.10
C GLU A 161 -3.78 15.62 22.78
#